data_AF-A0A4Q3ZHH1-F1
#
_entry.id   AF-A0A4Q3ZHH1-F1
#
_cell.length_a   1.000
_cell.length_b   1.000
_cell.length_c   1.000
_cell.angle_alpha   90.00
_cell.angle_beta   90.00
_cell.angle_gamma   90.00
#
_symmetry.space_group_name_H-M   'P 1'
#
loop_
_entity.id
_entity.type
_entity.pdbx_description
1 polymer ?
#
loop_
_entity_poly.entity_id
_entity_poly.type
_entity_poly.pdbx_seq_one_letter_code
_entity_poly.pdbx_strand_id
1 'polypeptide(L)' 'MLKAQDNWLLFLPRYSPDLNPIEMAFSKLKTLIRKAAARTYEPLWQVVGHVCNLFTEEECYNFFKAAGYETE' A
#
# COMPACT_ATOMS: atom_id res chain seq x y z
N MET A 1 -18.95 15.46 -0.62
CA MET A 1 -18.33 14.95 0.61
C MET A 1 -16.80 15.08 0.55
N LEU A 2 -16.09 14.36 -0.34
CA LEU A 2 -14.61 14.47 -0.43
C LEU A 2 -14.09 15.87 -0.78
N LYS A 3 -14.67 16.53 -1.80
CA LYS A 3 -14.32 17.91 -2.18
C LYS A 3 -14.69 18.97 -1.13
N ALA A 4 -15.63 18.67 -0.24
CA ALA A 4 -16.03 19.58 0.84
C ALA A 4 -15.04 19.52 2.03
N GLN A 5 -14.09 18.60 1.98
CA GLN A 5 -13.01 18.41 2.95
C GLN A 5 -11.65 18.80 2.34
N ASP A 6 -11.63 19.65 1.31
CA ASP A 6 -10.42 20.11 0.59
C ASP A 6 -9.53 19.01 -0.01
N ASN A 7 -10.11 17.83 -0.27
CA ASN A 7 -9.42 16.79 -1.02
C ASN A 7 -9.50 17.03 -2.53
N TRP A 8 -8.44 16.65 -3.22
CA TRP A 8 -8.40 16.56 -4.68
C TRP A 8 -8.42 15.10 -5.13
N LEU A 9 -8.84 14.87 -6.38
CA LEU A 9 -8.90 13.54 -6.97
C LEU A 9 -7.86 13.43 -8.08
N LEU A 10 -7.01 12.41 -8.01
CA LEU A 10 -6.12 12.01 -9.09
C LEU A 10 -6.81 10.97 -9.97
N PHE A 11 -7.06 11.29 -11.22
CA PHE A 11 -7.66 10.35 -12.17
C PHE A 11 -6.57 9.56 -12.88
N LEU A 12 -6.60 8.23 -12.75
CA LEU A 12 -5.67 7.33 -13.42
C LEU A 12 -6.31 6.76 -14.70
N PRO A 13 -5.52 6.52 -15.77
CA PRO A 13 -5.99 5.76 -16.92
C PRO A 13 -6.43 4.35 -16.52
N ARG A 14 -7.33 3.77 -17.33
CA ARG A 14 -7.86 2.43 -17.08
C ARG A 14 -6.74 1.39 -17.19
N TYR A 15 -6.73 0.42 -16.26
CA TYR A 15 -5.76 -0.68 -16.23
C TYR A 15 -4.30 -0.21 -16.10
N SER A 16 -4.06 0.88 -15.35
CA SER A 16 -2.71 1.38 -15.05
C SER A 16 -2.31 1.12 -13.59
N PRO A 17 -2.13 -0.15 -13.17
CA PRO A 17 -1.70 -0.47 -11.80
C PRO A 17 -0.31 0.09 -11.49
N ASP A 18 0.54 0.27 -12.51
CA ASP A 18 1.89 0.82 -12.35
C ASP A 18 1.90 2.28 -11.87
N LEU A 19 0.78 3.00 -12.07
CA LEU A 19 0.58 4.36 -11.57
C LEU A 19 -0.06 4.39 -10.18
N ASN A 20 -0.26 3.25 -9.53
CA ASN A 20 -0.88 3.18 -8.21
C ASN A 20 0.14 2.64 -7.18
N PRO A 21 0.75 3.49 -6.35
CA PRO A 21 1.86 3.09 -5.47
C PRO A 21 1.45 2.03 -4.44
N ILE A 22 0.16 1.92 -4.13
CA ILE A 22 -0.36 0.91 -3.21
C ILE A 22 -0.17 -0.53 -3.71
N GLU A 23 -0.08 -0.74 -5.03
CA GLU A 23 0.07 -2.08 -5.61
C GLU A 23 1.40 -2.72 -5.20
N MET A 24 2.49 -1.94 -5.16
CA MET A 24 3.80 -2.39 -4.71
C MET A 24 3.80 -2.72 -3.21
N ALA A 25 3.20 -1.85 -2.40
CA ALA A 25 3.04 -2.08 -0.96
C ALA A 25 2.22 -3.36 -0.69
N PHE A 26 1.13 -3.56 -1.44
CA PHE A 26 0.27 -4.75 -1.31
C PHE A 26 0.96 -6.04 -1.76
N SER A 27 1.86 -5.97 -2.75
CA SER A 27 2.68 -7.12 -3.15
C SER A 27 3.58 -7.59 -1.99
N LYS A 28 4.27 -6.66 -1.32
CA LYS A 28 5.08 -6.96 -0.12
C LYS A 28 4.20 -7.47 1.03
N LEU A 29 3.10 -6.77 1.33
CA LEU A 29 2.15 -7.13 2.40
C LEU A 29 1.64 -8.57 2.23
N LYS A 30 1.16 -8.92 1.02
CA LYS A 30 0.68 -10.28 0.71
C LYS A 30 1.77 -11.32 0.89
N THR A 31 3.00 -11.02 0.49
CA THR A 31 4.15 -11.94 0.63
C THR A 31 4.44 -12.25 2.10
N LEU A 32 4.47 -11.23 2.95
CA LEU A 32 4.74 -11.37 4.39
C LEU A 32 3.59 -12.07 5.13
N ILE A 33 2.34 -11.73 4.81
CA ILE A 33 1.17 -12.42 5.38
C ILE A 33 1.16 -13.91 4.99
N ARG A 34 1.43 -14.23 3.72
CA ARG A 34 1.49 -15.63 3.25
C ARG A 34 2.58 -16.42 3.97
N LYS A 35 3.72 -15.79 4.26
CA LYS A 35 4.83 -16.40 5.00
C LYS A 35 4.44 -16.76 6.44
N ALA A 36 3.56 -15.99 7.08
CA ALA A 36 3.10 -16.27 8.44
C ALA A 36 2.15 -17.49 8.54
N ALA A 37 1.58 -17.93 7.42
CA ALA A 37 0.77 -19.16 7.31
C ALA A 37 -0.39 -19.28 8.32
N ALA A 38 -0.93 -18.17 8.83
CA ALA A 38 -2.11 -18.17 9.69
C ALA A 38 -3.31 -18.87 8.99
N ARG A 39 -4.10 -19.63 9.78
CA ARG A 39 -5.23 -20.44 9.27
C ARG A 39 -6.58 -20.04 9.86
N THR A 40 -6.59 -19.06 10.75
CA THR A 40 -7.80 -18.50 11.35
C THR A 40 -7.77 -16.98 11.27
N TYR A 41 -8.94 -16.36 11.38
CA TYR A 41 -9.09 -14.92 11.20
C TYR A 41 -8.30 -14.11 12.23
N GLU A 42 -8.41 -14.46 13.51
CA GLU A 42 -7.79 -13.66 14.58
C GLU A 42 -6.25 -13.61 14.44
N PRO A 43 -5.52 -14.73 14.29
CA PRO A 43 -4.08 -14.68 14.05
C PRO A 43 -3.71 -14.00 12.73
N LEU A 44 -4.54 -14.13 11.68
CA LEU A 44 -4.31 -13.43 10.42
C LEU A 44 -4.36 -11.91 10.63
N TRP A 45 -5.33 -11.42 11.40
CA TRP A 45 -5.47 -9.99 11.71
C TRP A 45 -4.27 -9.45 12.49
N GLN A 46 -3.80 -10.19 13.50
CA GLN A 46 -2.60 -9.83 14.26
C GLN A 46 -1.34 -9.80 13.37
N VAL A 47 -1.21 -10.76 12.45
CA VAL A 47 -0.13 -10.78 11.46
C VAL A 47 -0.19 -9.55 10.55
N VAL A 48 -1.37 -9.17 10.06
CA VAL A 48 -1.53 -7.97 9.21
C VAL A 48 -1.02 -6.73 9.96
N GLY A 49 -1.46 -6.53 11.21
CA GLY A 49 -1.00 -5.41 12.04
C GLY A 49 0.51 -5.40 12.25
N HIS A 50 1.10 -6.56 12.58
CA HIS A 50 2.55 -6.68 12.72
C HIS A 50 3.30 -6.36 11.42
N VAL A 51 2.81 -6.86 10.28
CA VAL A 51 3.43 -6.62 8.97
C VAL A 51 3.34 -5.15 8.56
N CYS A 52 2.23 -4.46 8.87
CA CYS A 52 2.10 -3.03 8.63
C CYS A 52 3.19 -2.22 9.35
N ASN A 53 3.63 -2.65 10.53
CA ASN A 53 4.72 -2.00 11.28
C ASN A 53 6.12 -2.22 10.67
N LEU A 54 6.25 -3.05 9.63
CA LEU A 54 7.53 -3.32 8.96
C LEU A 54 7.80 -2.38 7.78
N PHE A 55 6.85 -1.52 7.43
CA PHE A 55 7.01 -0.53 6.37
C PHE A 55 7.68 0.72 6.93
N THR A 56 8.83 1.09 6.38
CA THR A 56 9.52 2.33 6.76
C THR A 56 9.03 3.49 5.92
N GLU A 57 9.20 4.71 6.42
CA GLU A 57 8.88 5.94 5.68
C GLU A 57 9.61 6.01 4.34
N GLU A 58 10.91 5.67 4.34
CA GLU A 58 11.75 5.64 3.13
C GLU A 58 11.22 4.63 2.11
N GLU A 59 10.83 3.44 2.55
CA GLU A 59 10.27 2.41 1.65
C GLU A 59 8.94 2.87 1.05
N CYS A 60 8.06 3.46 1.87
CA CYS A 60 6.81 4.04 1.41
C CYS A 60 7.06 5.13 0.36
N TYR A 61 8.01 6.04 0.61
CA TYR A 61 8.41 7.07 -0.36
C TYR A 61 8.90 6.45 -1.68
N ASN A 62 9.69 5.39 -1.62
CA ASN A 62 10.17 4.68 -2.80
C ASN A 62 9.04 4.08 -3.65
N PHE A 63 7.92 3.65 -3.05
CA PHE A 63 6.74 3.22 -3.82
C PHE A 63 6.08 4.37 -4.60
N PHE A 64 5.97 5.55 -3.99
CA PHE A 64 5.48 6.75 -4.68
C PHE A 64 6.41 7.15 -5.83
N LYS A 65 7.71 7.17 -5.59
CA LYS A 65 8.72 7.45 -6.62
C LYS A 65 8.63 6.45 -7.78
N ALA A 66 8.53 5.16 -7.50
CA ALA A 66 8.41 4.12 -8.51
C ALA A 66 7.13 4.24 -9.36
N ALA A 67 6.04 4.76 -8.79
CA ALA A 67 4.80 5.06 -9.51
C ALA A 67 4.79 6.43 -10.22
N GLY A 68 5.92 7.15 -10.22
CA GLY A 68 6.09 8.44 -10.92
C GLY A 68 5.69 9.67 -10.10
N TYR A 69 5.54 9.56 -8.78
CA TYR A 69 5.17 10.65 -7.88
C TYR A 69 6.37 11.21 -7.10
N GLU A 70 7.52 11.32 -7.75
CA GLU A 70 8.67 12.00 -7.15
C GLU A 70 8.36 13.50 -6.99
N THR A 71 8.48 13.99 -5.77
CA THR A 71 8.41 15.43 -5.48
C THR A 71 9.83 15.97 -5.43
N GLU A 72 10.08 17.12 -6.08
CA GLU A 72 11.33 17.89 -5.90
C GLU A 72 11.50 18.38 -4.46
#